data_AF-A0A5C9DUQ3-F1
#
_entry.id   AF-A0A5C9DUQ3-F1
#
_cell.length_a   1.000
_cell.length_b   1.000
_cell.length_c   1.000
_cell.angle_alpha   90.00
_cell.angle_beta   90.00
_cell.angle_gamma   90.00
#
_symmetry.space_group_name_H-M   'P 1'
#
loop_
_entity.id
_entity.type
_entity.pdbx_description
1 polymer ?
#
loop_
_entity_poly.entity_id
_entity_poly.type
_entity_poly.pdbx_seq_one_letter_code
_entity_poly.pdbx_strand_id
1 'polypeptide(L)'
;MQKKYYIANLLMETDPTLKLHPHKIDNTLKKALSFYDKDIYLFDYERCLIIDPYKDYEDILLVVEFANLQLLELQILDRFLDFQLNKAEDDIRNVYYKRTILGTRIKKKLANLFWLRYDMIFIWENLENVSKIIGDFFLSEIYNLIRNVFRLDEWAESIRNRRKILDDLYSTAKSDIYSDWII
;
A
#
# COMPACT_ATOMS: atom_id res chain seq x y z
N MET A 1 5.79 33.97 9.57
CA MET A 1 4.50 33.27 9.62
C MET A 1 3.86 33.09 8.23
N GLN A 2 3.81 34.12 7.39
CA GLN A 2 3.07 34.07 6.12
C GLN A 2 3.59 33.03 5.11
N LYS A 3 4.92 32.82 5.00
CA LYS A 3 5.50 31.79 4.12
C LYS A 3 5.11 30.36 4.51
N LYS A 4 5.10 30.06 5.82
CA LYS A 4 4.69 28.75 6.37
C LYS A 4 3.24 28.41 6.00
N TYR A 5 2.38 29.41 6.04
CA TYR A 5 0.97 29.29 5.67
C TYR A 5 0.79 28.94 4.18
N TYR A 6 1.52 29.61 3.29
CA TYR A 6 1.45 29.31 1.85
C TYR A 6 1.96 27.90 1.51
N ILE A 7 3.05 27.46 2.13
CA ILE A 7 3.58 26.10 1.92
C ILE A 7 2.58 25.04 2.39
N ALA A 8 1.96 25.24 3.56
CA ALA A 8 0.94 24.33 4.06
C ALA A 8 -0.30 24.29 3.14
N ASN A 9 -0.79 25.44 2.68
CA ASN A 9 -1.92 25.48 1.73
C ASN A 9 -1.61 24.78 0.41
N LEU A 10 -0.39 24.97 -0.11
CA LEU A 10 0.04 24.37 -1.37
C LEU A 10 0.03 22.84 -1.31
N LEU A 11 0.53 22.27 -0.21
CA LEU A 11 0.56 20.81 -0.04
C LEU A 11 -0.83 20.22 0.19
N MET A 12 -1.68 20.97 0.89
CA MET A 12 -3.01 20.51 1.29
C MET A 12 -4.13 20.82 0.28
N GLU A 13 -3.83 21.47 -0.84
CA GLU A 13 -4.83 21.99 -1.82
C GLU A 13 -5.99 22.74 -1.18
N THR A 14 -5.69 23.52 -0.15
CA THR A 14 -6.72 24.29 0.53
C THR A 14 -6.81 25.67 -0.09
N ASP A 15 -8.04 26.18 -0.22
CA ASP A 15 -8.28 27.52 -0.73
C ASP A 15 -7.43 28.51 0.09
N PRO A 16 -6.50 29.25 -0.55
CA PRO A 16 -5.59 30.14 0.17
C PRO A 16 -6.32 31.28 0.90
N THR A 17 -7.58 31.54 0.57
CA THR A 17 -8.44 32.50 1.25
C THR A 17 -9.01 31.97 2.58
N LEU A 18 -9.05 30.65 2.77
CA LEU A 18 -9.54 30.01 3.98
C LEU A 18 -8.40 29.78 4.99
N LYS A 19 -8.54 30.34 6.20
CA LYS A 19 -7.53 30.17 7.26
C LYS A 19 -7.46 28.73 7.76
N LEU A 20 -6.37 28.05 7.43
CA LEU A 20 -5.99 26.78 8.06
C LEU A 20 -5.80 26.94 9.57
N HIS A 21 -6.29 25.95 10.32
CA HIS A 21 -6.08 25.90 11.77
C HIS A 21 -4.58 25.76 12.09
N PRO A 22 -4.03 26.50 13.08
CA PRO A 22 -2.60 26.49 13.39
C PRO A 22 -2.01 25.10 13.64
N HIS A 23 -2.75 24.23 14.33
CA HIS A 23 -2.34 22.85 14.57
C HIS A 23 -2.11 22.06 13.27
N LYS A 24 -2.91 22.31 12.23
CA LYS A 24 -2.79 21.62 10.95
C LYS A 24 -1.54 22.08 10.21
N ILE A 25 -1.27 23.39 10.21
CA ILE A 25 -0.06 23.99 9.64
C ILE A 25 1.19 23.42 10.33
N ASP A 26 1.21 23.40 11.66
CA ASP A 26 2.33 22.86 12.41
C ASP A 26 2.52 21.36 12.16
N ASN A 27 1.44 20.59 12.10
CA ASN A 27 1.55 19.15 11.87
C ASN A 27 2.06 18.81 10.46
N THR A 28 1.68 19.60 9.45
CA THR A 28 2.22 19.45 8.09
C THR A 28 3.71 19.82 8.08
N LEU A 29 4.08 20.98 8.62
CA LEU A 29 5.46 21.48 8.55
C LEU A 29 6.44 20.73 9.45
N LYS A 30 5.97 20.08 10.52
CA LYS A 30 6.82 19.23 11.40
C LYS A 30 7.42 18.03 10.68
N LYS A 31 6.88 17.64 9.53
CA LYS A 31 7.38 16.54 8.69
C LYS A 31 8.46 16.97 7.71
N ALA A 32 8.89 18.24 7.74
CA ALA A 32 9.96 18.72 6.88
C ALA A 32 11.30 18.10 7.31
N LEU A 33 12.02 17.54 6.34
CA LEU A 33 13.38 17.07 6.48
C LEU A 33 14.33 18.00 5.72
N SER A 34 15.55 18.13 6.22
CA SER A 34 16.64 18.86 5.58
C SER A 34 17.93 18.08 5.83
N PHE A 35 18.76 17.94 4.80
CA PHE A 35 20.08 17.33 4.89
C PHE A 35 21.17 18.41 4.95
N TYR A 36 21.01 19.48 4.18
CA TYR A 36 21.84 20.68 4.18
C TYR A 36 21.07 21.90 4.72
N ASP A 37 21.79 22.94 5.17
CA ASP A 37 21.20 24.15 5.75
C ASP A 37 20.19 24.90 4.85
N LYS A 38 20.16 24.57 3.55
CA LYS A 38 19.37 25.26 2.53
C LYS A 38 18.45 24.35 1.73
N ASP A 39 18.43 23.05 2.00
CA ASP A 39 17.48 22.14 1.37
C ASP A 39 16.28 21.87 2.28
N ILE A 40 15.13 21.56 1.69
CA ILE A 40 13.90 21.21 2.41
C ILE A 40 13.13 20.19 1.59
N TYR A 41 12.77 19.08 2.23
CA TYR A 41 11.96 18.00 1.69
C TYR A 41 10.72 17.86 2.55
N LEU A 42 9.55 17.94 1.93
CA LEU A 42 8.27 17.83 2.63
C LEU A 42 7.32 16.98 1.80
N PHE A 43 6.80 15.92 2.42
CA PHE A 43 5.96 14.92 1.77
C PHE A 43 4.57 14.90 2.40
N ASP A 44 3.55 14.89 1.54
CA ASP A 44 2.15 14.64 1.85
C ASP A 44 1.64 13.51 0.94
N TYR A 45 0.46 12.97 1.24
CA TYR A 45 -0.11 11.83 0.54
C TYR A 45 -0.33 12.10 -0.95
N GLU A 46 -0.69 13.33 -1.32
CA GLU A 46 -0.99 13.72 -2.70
C GLU A 46 0.14 14.50 -3.37
N ARG A 47 1.03 15.11 -2.58
CA ARG A 47 1.99 16.11 -3.06
C ARG A 47 3.29 16.05 -2.28
N CYS A 48 4.38 16.47 -2.93
CA CYS A 48 5.64 16.74 -2.26
C CYS A 48 6.18 18.12 -2.66
N LEU A 49 6.99 18.69 -1.77
CA LEU A 49 7.79 19.89 -2.00
C LEU A 49 9.25 19.53 -1.76
N ILE A 50 10.05 19.66 -2.81
CA ILE A 50 11.50 19.44 -2.79
C ILE A 50 12.16 20.76 -3.16
N ILE A 51 12.96 21.29 -2.25
CA ILE A 51 13.81 22.46 -2.48
C ILE A 51 15.24 22.01 -2.28
N ASP A 52 15.99 21.94 -3.37
CA ASP A 52 17.41 21.64 -3.34
C ASP A 52 18.19 22.70 -4.16
N PRO A 53 19.02 23.53 -3.51
CA PRO A 53 19.80 24.56 -4.18
C PRO A 53 20.98 24.00 -5.01
N TYR A 54 21.39 22.76 -4.77
CA TYR A 54 22.53 22.12 -5.45
C TYR A 54 22.11 21.30 -6.67
N LYS A 55 20.80 21.10 -6.88
CA LYS A 55 20.21 20.33 -7.98
C LYS A 55 20.59 18.83 -7.96
N ASP A 56 20.74 18.29 -6.76
CA ASP A 56 21.09 16.89 -6.49
C ASP A 56 19.86 16.11 -5.95
N TYR A 57 18.71 16.32 -6.59
CA TYR A 57 17.43 15.75 -6.15
C TYR A 57 17.04 14.46 -6.89
N GLU A 58 17.87 13.98 -7.82
CA GLU A 58 17.54 12.86 -8.72
C GLU A 58 17.33 11.56 -7.94
N ASP A 59 18.21 11.25 -6.99
CA ASP A 59 18.08 10.06 -6.14
C ASP A 59 16.85 10.14 -5.24
N ILE A 60 16.51 11.34 -4.76
CA ILE A 60 15.30 11.58 -3.95
C ILE A 60 14.04 11.34 -4.78
N LEU A 61 14.02 11.82 -6.03
CA LEU A 61 12.92 11.56 -6.95
C LEU A 61 12.77 10.06 -7.21
N LEU A 62 13.86 9.33 -7.40
CA LEU A 62 13.82 7.87 -7.58
C LEU A 62 13.19 7.17 -6.36
N VAL A 63 13.53 7.59 -5.14
CA VAL A 63 12.93 7.07 -3.91
C VAL A 63 11.43 7.38 -3.85
N VAL A 64 11.01 8.58 -4.24
CA VAL A 64 9.60 8.98 -4.31
C VAL A 64 8.83 8.15 -5.33
N GLU A 65 9.40 7.97 -6.53
CA GLU A 65 8.82 7.14 -7.59
C GLU A 65 8.66 5.69 -7.13
N PHE A 66 9.69 5.15 -6.47
CA PHE A 66 9.66 3.79 -5.94
C PHE A 66 8.56 3.61 -4.89
N ALA A 67 8.42 4.53 -3.93
CA ALA A 67 7.36 4.47 -2.93
C ALA A 67 5.96 4.62 -3.53
N ASN A 68 5.81 5.45 -4.57
CA ASN A 68 4.55 5.57 -5.31
C ASN A 68 4.18 4.27 -6.05
N LEU A 69 5.17 3.62 -6.67
CA LEU A 69 4.97 2.34 -7.33
C LEU A 69 4.47 1.29 -6.33
N GLN A 70 5.10 1.19 -5.16
CA GLN A 70 4.66 0.27 -4.09
C GLN A 70 3.23 0.56 -3.63
N LEU A 71 2.87 1.84 -3.44
CA LEU A 71 1.49 2.20 -3.11
C LEU A 71 0.51 1.74 -4.20
N LEU A 72 0.85 1.96 -5.47
CA LEU A 72 0.03 1.55 -6.60
C LEU A 72 -0.13 0.02 -6.67
N GLU A 73 0.94 -0.73 -6.45
CA GLU A 73 0.92 -2.19 -6.39
C GLU A 73 -0.02 -2.70 -5.28
N LEU A 74 0.08 -2.13 -4.07
CA LEU A 74 -0.82 -2.46 -2.95
C LEU A 74 -2.27 -2.16 -3.30
N GLN A 75 -2.56 -1.00 -3.90
CA GLN A 75 -3.91 -0.66 -4.33
C GLN A 75 -4.45 -1.59 -5.43
N ILE A 76 -3.61 -2.02 -6.36
CA ILE A 76 -3.98 -3.00 -7.39
C ILE A 76 -4.30 -4.35 -6.74
N LEU A 77 -3.46 -4.80 -5.81
CA LEU A 77 -3.68 -6.05 -5.08
C LEU A 77 -4.97 -6.02 -4.25
N ASP A 78 -5.24 -4.91 -3.57
CA ASP A 78 -6.46 -4.74 -2.78
C ASP A 78 -7.72 -4.88 -3.66
N ARG A 79 -7.77 -4.16 -4.79
CA ARG A 79 -8.87 -4.29 -5.77
C ARG A 79 -8.98 -5.69 -6.36
N PHE A 80 -7.87 -6.37 -6.58
CA PHE A 80 -7.89 -7.74 -7.06
C PHE A 80 -8.44 -8.70 -6.00
N LEU A 81 -8.04 -8.55 -4.73
CA LEU A 81 -8.58 -9.33 -3.62
C LEU A 81 -10.08 -9.12 -3.45
N ASP A 82 -10.58 -7.88 -3.57
CA ASP A 82 -12.02 -7.58 -3.60
C ASP A 82 -12.75 -8.44 -4.63
N PHE A 83 -12.23 -8.44 -5.86
CA PHE A 83 -12.82 -9.22 -6.94
C PHE A 83 -12.81 -10.74 -6.65
N GLN A 84 -11.72 -11.26 -6.06
CA GLN A 84 -11.62 -12.69 -5.74
C GLN A 84 -12.52 -13.09 -4.56
N LEU A 85 -12.67 -12.24 -3.55
CA LEU A 85 -13.57 -12.46 -2.42
C LEU A 85 -15.03 -12.55 -2.89
N ASN A 86 -15.48 -11.62 -3.73
CA ASN A 86 -16.82 -11.67 -4.32
C ASN A 86 -17.05 -12.97 -5.11
N LYS A 87 -16.07 -13.39 -5.91
CA LYS A 87 -16.13 -14.68 -6.62
C LYS A 87 -16.14 -15.89 -5.70
N ALA A 88 -15.45 -15.83 -4.56
CA ALA A 88 -15.43 -16.92 -3.58
C ALA A 88 -16.81 -17.07 -2.93
N GLU A 89 -17.48 -15.97 -2.61
CA GLU A 89 -18.85 -15.99 -2.09
C GLU A 89 -19.81 -16.66 -3.09
N ASP A 90 -19.75 -16.28 -4.36
CA ASP A 90 -20.57 -16.89 -5.42
C ASP A 90 -20.30 -18.39 -5.57
N ASP A 91 -19.02 -18.79 -5.55
CA ASP A 91 -18.63 -20.20 -5.62
C ASP A 91 -19.20 -21.00 -4.45
N ILE A 92 -19.03 -20.49 -3.23
CA ILE A 92 -19.54 -21.09 -1.99
C ILE A 92 -21.06 -21.28 -2.09
N ARG A 93 -21.80 -20.23 -2.45
CA ARG A 93 -23.25 -20.34 -2.67
C ARG A 93 -23.59 -21.43 -3.69
N ASN A 94 -22.88 -21.52 -4.80
CA ASN A 94 -23.14 -22.56 -5.79
C ASN A 94 -22.81 -23.98 -5.29
N VAL A 95 -21.78 -24.14 -4.45
CA VAL A 95 -21.46 -25.44 -3.83
C VAL A 95 -22.58 -25.89 -2.90
N TYR A 96 -23.01 -25.04 -1.95
CA TYR A 96 -24.03 -25.41 -0.97
C TYR A 96 -25.44 -25.51 -1.56
N TYR A 97 -25.82 -24.64 -2.49
CA TYR A 97 -27.20 -24.61 -3.01
C TYR A 97 -27.42 -25.43 -4.28
N LYS A 98 -26.39 -25.67 -5.12
CA LYS A 98 -26.57 -26.29 -6.45
C LYS A 98 -25.85 -27.62 -6.64
N ARG A 99 -25.18 -28.17 -5.61
CA ARG A 99 -24.51 -29.50 -5.59
C ARG A 99 -23.80 -29.86 -6.91
N THR A 100 -23.12 -28.90 -7.52
CA THR A 100 -22.46 -29.10 -8.81
C THR A 100 -21.04 -29.62 -8.58
N ILE A 101 -20.56 -30.55 -9.42
CA ILE A 101 -19.24 -31.21 -9.31
C ILE A 101 -18.13 -30.17 -9.59
N LEU A 102 -17.74 -29.41 -8.56
CA LEU A 102 -16.80 -28.28 -8.66
C LEU A 102 -15.37 -28.56 -8.17
N GLY A 103 -15.07 -29.79 -7.73
CA GLY A 103 -13.77 -30.14 -7.13
C GLY A 103 -12.54 -29.74 -7.97
N THR A 104 -12.63 -29.82 -9.31
CA THR A 104 -11.56 -29.38 -10.22
C THR A 104 -11.47 -27.86 -10.39
N ARG A 105 -12.56 -27.10 -10.26
CA ARG A 105 -12.55 -25.63 -10.32
C ARG A 105 -11.93 -25.02 -9.07
N ILE A 106 -12.22 -25.59 -7.90
CA ILE A 106 -11.65 -25.15 -6.62
C ILE A 106 -10.13 -25.35 -6.60
N LYS A 107 -9.62 -26.48 -7.13
CA LYS A 107 -8.17 -26.71 -7.27
C LYS A 107 -7.47 -25.68 -8.17
N LYS A 108 -8.06 -25.30 -9.31
CA LYS A 108 -7.53 -24.22 -10.17
C LYS A 108 -7.55 -22.85 -9.50
N LYS A 109 -8.60 -22.54 -8.73
CA LYS A 109 -8.69 -21.27 -7.99
C LYS A 109 -7.67 -21.18 -6.84
N LEU A 110 -7.44 -22.28 -6.13
CA LEU A 110 -6.32 -22.39 -5.18
C LEU A 110 -4.97 -22.09 -5.85
N ALA A 111 -4.71 -22.59 -7.06
CA ALA A 111 -3.48 -22.27 -7.80
C ALA A 111 -3.34 -20.77 -8.13
N ASN A 112 -4.44 -20.06 -8.41
CA ASN A 112 -4.40 -18.60 -8.61
C ASN A 112 -4.10 -17.84 -7.31
N LEU A 113 -4.54 -18.35 -6.15
CA LEU A 113 -4.16 -17.79 -4.84
C LEU A 113 -2.67 -17.99 -4.52
N PHE A 114 -2.04 -19.04 -5.07
CA PHE A 114 -0.59 -19.22 -4.99
C PHE A 114 0.20 -18.17 -5.79
N TRP A 115 -0.32 -17.70 -6.93
CA TRP A 115 0.30 -16.60 -7.68
C TRP A 115 0.28 -15.29 -6.89
N LEU A 116 -0.86 -14.94 -6.29
CA LEU A 116 -0.97 -13.81 -5.36
C LEU A 116 0.00 -13.91 -4.18
N ARG A 117 0.25 -15.13 -3.68
CA ARG A 117 1.22 -15.37 -2.61
C ARG A 117 2.63 -14.92 -3.02
N TYR A 118 3.00 -15.15 -4.26
CA TYR A 118 4.34 -14.84 -4.79
C TYR A 118 4.53 -13.34 -5.04
N ASP A 119 3.51 -12.64 -5.55
CA ASP A 119 3.59 -11.20 -5.76
C ASP A 119 3.67 -10.44 -4.42
N MET A 120 2.91 -10.88 -3.40
CA MET A 120 3.04 -10.35 -2.04
C MET A 120 4.41 -10.66 -1.43
N ILE A 121 4.89 -11.90 -1.53
CA ILE A 121 6.32 -12.26 -1.53
C ILE A 121 7.30 -11.10 -1.69
N PHE A 122 7.33 -10.69 -2.95
CA PHE A 122 8.27 -9.77 -3.55
C PHE A 122 8.04 -8.32 -3.12
N ILE A 123 6.79 -7.87 -3.08
CA ILE A 123 6.46 -6.50 -2.61
C ILE A 123 6.91 -6.32 -1.16
N TRP A 124 6.75 -7.34 -0.33
CA TRP A 124 7.13 -7.30 1.08
C TRP A 124 8.63 -7.40 1.31
N GLU A 125 9.33 -8.30 0.60
CA GLU A 125 10.80 -8.34 0.63
C GLU A 125 11.39 -6.99 0.23
N ASN A 126 10.79 -6.33 -0.77
CA ASN A 126 11.17 -4.99 -1.18
C ASN A 126 10.85 -3.94 -0.11
N LEU A 127 9.68 -3.99 0.56
CA LEU A 127 9.34 -3.08 1.65
C LEU A 127 10.29 -3.20 2.87
N GLU A 128 10.73 -4.42 3.20
CA GLU A 128 11.58 -4.71 4.37
C GLU A 128 13.08 -4.49 4.12
N ASN A 129 13.58 -4.62 2.89
CA ASN A 129 15.01 -4.54 2.56
C ASN A 129 15.41 -3.29 1.74
N VAL A 130 14.65 -2.20 1.84
CA VAL A 130 14.96 -0.97 1.08
C VAL A 130 16.36 -0.42 1.33
N SER A 131 16.93 -0.57 2.53
CA SER A 131 18.30 -0.12 2.83
C SER A 131 19.37 -0.78 1.94
N LYS A 132 19.11 -1.99 1.41
CA LYS A 132 20.00 -2.67 0.45
C LYS A 132 19.88 -2.10 -0.97
N ILE A 133 18.73 -1.52 -1.31
CA ILE A 133 18.43 -0.98 -2.65
C ILE A 133 18.90 0.47 -2.75
N ILE A 134 18.70 1.23 -1.67
CA ILE A 134 18.92 2.68 -1.64
C ILE A 134 20.39 3.04 -1.32
N GLY A 135 21.11 2.23 -0.55
CA GLY A 135 22.55 2.39 -0.33
C GLY A 135 22.99 3.57 0.57
N ASP A 136 22.12 4.57 0.79
CA ASP A 136 22.37 5.74 1.66
C ASP A 136 21.39 5.79 2.85
N PHE A 137 21.92 6.16 4.03
CA PHE A 137 21.16 6.42 5.24
C PHE A 137 20.12 7.53 5.03
N PHE A 138 20.49 8.65 4.39
CA PHE A 138 19.57 9.78 4.21
C PHE A 138 18.38 9.43 3.32
N LEU A 139 18.65 8.79 2.18
CA LEU A 139 17.61 8.30 1.29
C LEU A 139 16.71 7.24 1.97
N SER A 140 17.27 6.46 2.90
CA SER A 140 16.47 5.53 3.73
C SER A 140 15.55 6.28 4.70
N GLU A 141 15.98 7.41 5.28
CA GLU A 141 15.11 8.26 6.11
C GLU A 141 13.97 8.88 5.27
N ILE A 142 14.28 9.37 4.07
CA ILE A 142 13.29 9.90 3.12
C ILE A 142 12.27 8.82 2.76
N TYR A 143 12.73 7.62 2.40
CA TYR A 143 11.85 6.50 2.11
C TYR A 143 10.93 6.18 3.29
N ASN A 144 11.48 6.08 4.51
CA ASN A 144 10.70 5.78 5.71
C ASN A 144 9.65 6.88 6.00
N LEU A 145 9.98 8.14 5.75
CA LEU A 145 9.01 9.23 5.85
C LEU A 145 7.86 9.03 4.86
N ILE A 146 8.17 8.75 3.59
CA ILE A 146 7.15 8.54 2.55
C ILE A 146 6.32 7.29 2.84
N ARG A 147 6.94 6.19 3.27
CA ARG A 147 6.27 4.95 3.69
C ARG A 147 5.23 5.22 4.78
N ASN A 148 5.58 6.05 5.76
CA ASN A 148 4.68 6.46 6.83
C ASN A 148 3.56 7.38 6.32
N VAL A 149 3.87 8.32 5.43
CA VAL A 149 2.87 9.20 4.80
C VAL A 149 1.85 8.38 4.00
N PHE A 150 2.32 7.42 3.21
CA PHE A 150 1.47 6.54 2.41
C PHE A 150 0.83 5.40 3.19
N ARG A 151 1.22 5.20 4.46
CA ARG A 151 0.65 4.16 5.32
C ARG A 151 0.83 2.76 4.73
N LEU A 152 1.99 2.51 4.08
CA LEU A 152 2.21 1.28 3.29
C LEU A 152 2.08 0.03 4.15
N ASP A 153 2.49 0.07 5.42
CA ASP A 153 2.41 -1.07 6.33
C ASP A 153 0.98 -1.44 6.67
N GLU A 154 0.13 -0.43 6.83
CA GLU A 154 -1.28 -0.61 7.16
C GLU A 154 -2.06 -1.13 5.94
N TRP A 155 -1.71 -0.65 4.74
CA TRP A 155 -2.19 -1.24 3.48
C TRP A 155 -1.80 -2.70 3.37
N ALA A 156 -0.52 -3.00 3.57
CA ALA A 156 0.02 -4.34 3.45
C ALA A 156 -0.64 -5.29 4.47
N GLU A 157 -0.77 -4.88 5.73
CA GLU A 157 -1.45 -5.65 6.78
C GLU A 157 -2.94 -5.88 6.48
N SER A 158 -3.66 -4.87 5.96
CA SER A 158 -5.05 -5.02 5.53
C SER A 158 -5.18 -6.10 4.44
N ILE A 159 -4.36 -6.01 3.39
CA ILE A 159 -4.31 -6.97 2.28
C ILE A 159 -4.03 -8.38 2.79
N ARG A 160 -3.08 -8.53 3.72
CA ARG A 160 -2.74 -9.81 4.35
C ARG A 160 -3.93 -10.45 5.07
N ASN A 161 -4.64 -9.67 5.89
CA ASN A 161 -5.79 -10.14 6.64
C ASN A 161 -6.94 -10.57 5.72
N ARG A 162 -7.25 -9.75 4.71
CA ARG A 162 -8.28 -10.05 3.70
C ARG A 162 -7.96 -11.33 2.93
N ARG A 163 -6.70 -11.51 2.56
CA ARG A 163 -6.24 -12.72 1.89
C ARG A 163 -6.31 -13.95 2.79
N LYS A 164 -5.98 -13.85 4.08
CA LYS A 164 -6.15 -14.95 5.03
C LYS A 164 -7.61 -15.42 5.08
N ILE A 165 -8.56 -14.49 5.12
CA ILE A 165 -10.00 -14.79 5.04
C ILE A 165 -10.33 -15.56 3.75
N LEU A 166 -9.79 -15.13 2.61
CA LEU A 166 -10.01 -15.81 1.33
C LEU A 166 -9.44 -17.25 1.32
N ASP A 167 -8.23 -17.44 1.84
CA ASP A 167 -7.58 -18.75 1.98
C ASP A 167 -8.42 -19.66 2.90
N ASP A 168 -8.89 -19.14 4.03
CA ASP A 168 -9.73 -19.86 5.00
C ASP A 168 -11.06 -20.31 4.36
N LEU A 169 -11.76 -19.41 3.66
CA LEU A 169 -13.02 -19.70 2.96
C LEU A 169 -12.92 -20.88 1.98
N TYR A 170 -11.88 -20.89 1.13
CA TYR A 170 -11.69 -22.00 0.18
C TYR A 170 -11.24 -23.29 0.88
N SER A 171 -10.50 -23.19 1.98
CA SER A 171 -10.08 -24.37 2.76
C SER A 171 -11.27 -25.07 3.41
N THR A 172 -12.20 -24.30 4.01
CA THR A 172 -13.43 -24.81 4.60
C THR A 172 -14.33 -25.43 3.54
N ALA A 173 -14.60 -24.72 2.44
CA ALA A 173 -15.43 -25.25 1.35
C ALA A 173 -14.84 -26.54 0.75
N LYS A 174 -13.52 -26.65 0.65
CA LYS A 174 -12.86 -27.88 0.23
C LYS A 174 -13.09 -29.00 1.24
N SER A 175 -12.90 -28.75 2.54
CA SER A 175 -13.10 -29.75 3.60
C SER A 175 -14.53 -30.29 3.60
N ASP A 176 -15.53 -29.41 3.52
CA ASP A 176 -16.95 -29.78 3.53
C ASP A 176 -17.33 -30.65 2.32
N ILE A 177 -16.80 -30.30 1.14
CA ILE A 177 -16.96 -31.16 -0.04
C ILE A 177 -16.40 -32.55 0.27
N TYR A 178 -15.15 -32.66 0.75
CA TYR A 178 -14.55 -33.97 1.04
C TYR A 178 -15.28 -34.77 2.13
N SER A 179 -15.89 -34.13 3.13
CA SER A 179 -16.72 -34.83 4.12
C SER A 179 -18.05 -35.34 3.56
N ASP A 180 -18.69 -34.59 2.66
CA ASP A 180 -19.93 -35.01 2.00
C ASP A 180 -19.73 -36.22 1.06
N TRP A 181 -18.50 -36.50 0.60
CA TRP A 181 -18.19 -37.69 -0.22
C TRP A 181 -17.87 -38.96 0.58
N ILE A 182 -17.73 -38.87 1.91
CA ILE A 182 -17.38 -40.01 2.78
C ILE A 182 -18.63 -40.64 3.43
N ILE A 183 -19.82 -40.02 3.27
CA ILE A 183 -21.13 -40.55 3.68
C ILE A 183 -21.89 -41.03 2.44
#